data_AF-G8C1P3-F1
#
_entry.id   AF-G8C1P3-F1
#
_cell.length_a   1.000
_cell.length_b   1.000
_cell.length_c   1.000
_cell.angle_alpha   90.00
_cell.angle_beta   90.00
_cell.angle_gamma   90.00
#
_symmetry.space_group_name_H-M   'P 1'
#
loop_
_entity.id
_entity.type
_entity.pdbx_description
1 polymer ?
#
loop_
_entity_poly.entity_id
_entity_poly.type
_entity_poly.pdbx_seq_one_letter_code
_entity_poly.pdbx_strand_id
1 'polypeptide(L)'
;MSWDGFKKAINRAGQSVHVKNIDKTVDKNYDIEERRYRSLEKCGEAICLEARGYHDSLKQVAQSQLKIAEVISSLYDDTNNGATGSFNVGKSYFDTVTEFDEEIIKQLDVPFMETVITPLEKFSYYFKEIDDAITKRDHKKQDYDAAKSKVRRLTEKPTKDSGKLPRAEKELESAKDAYEQLNEQLKSELPQLLSLRVPYYDPTFESMIKIQMRFSTEGYTKLAQVQQYLDQQARDDYANGLLDAKLDEILQKMMQLDICTLGYK
;
A
#
# COMPACT_ATOMS: atom_id res chain seq x y z
N MET A 1 20.99 -17.45 9.45
CA MET A 1 21.81 -16.81 10.51
C MET A 1 23.08 -17.62 10.70
N SER A 2 24.25 -16.99 10.81
CA SER A 2 25.53 -17.71 11.02
C SER A 2 25.75 -18.06 12.51
N TRP A 3 26.53 -19.10 12.78
CA TRP A 3 26.89 -19.56 14.13
C TRP A 3 27.56 -18.45 14.97
N ASP A 4 28.33 -17.57 14.32
CA ASP A 4 28.95 -16.41 14.97
C ASP A 4 27.94 -15.31 15.34
N GLY A 5 26.87 -15.14 14.56
CA GLY A 5 25.77 -14.24 14.90
C GLY A 5 25.04 -14.69 16.18
N PHE A 6 24.79 -16.00 16.29
CA PHE A 6 24.16 -16.60 17.48
C PHE A 6 25.03 -16.44 18.74
N LYS A 7 26.34 -16.70 18.65
CA LYS A 7 27.28 -16.48 19.76
C LYS A 7 27.30 -15.02 20.22
N LYS A 8 27.31 -14.07 19.29
CA LYS A 8 27.28 -12.63 19.61
C LYS A 8 25.97 -12.21 20.28
N ALA A 9 24.83 -12.73 19.83
CA ALA A 9 23.53 -12.46 20.44
C ALA A 9 23.45 -12.95 21.90
N ILE A 10 23.90 -14.18 22.17
CA ILE A 10 23.96 -14.72 23.54
C ILE A 10 24.88 -13.89 24.43
N ASN A 11 26.05 -13.50 23.92
CA ASN A 11 26.99 -12.67 24.70
C ASN A 11 26.37 -11.31 25.05
N ARG A 12 25.68 -10.66 24.12
CA ARG A 12 24.99 -9.38 24.39
C ARG A 12 23.88 -9.52 25.42
N ALA A 13 23.07 -10.58 25.32
CA ALA A 13 22.04 -10.88 26.30
C ALA A 13 22.61 -11.11 27.71
N GLY A 14 23.77 -11.78 27.83
CA GLY A 14 24.44 -11.97 29.12
C GLY A 14 25.05 -10.68 29.69
N GLN A 15 25.57 -9.80 28.83
CA GLN A 15 26.15 -8.51 29.24
C GLN A 15 25.08 -7.51 29.69
N SER A 16 23.91 -7.49 29.04
CA SER A 16 22.84 -6.53 29.36
C SER A 16 22.35 -6.62 30.81
N VAL A 17 22.38 -7.81 31.41
CA VAL A 17 22.03 -8.03 32.83
C VAL A 17 22.96 -7.29 33.79
N HIS A 18 24.20 -7.01 33.38
CA HIS A 18 25.21 -6.33 34.18
C HIS A 18 25.31 -4.82 33.91
N VAL A 19 24.56 -4.30 32.93
CA VAL A 19 24.52 -2.87 32.58
C VAL A 19 23.54 -2.17 33.53
N LYS A 20 24.05 -1.24 34.35
CA LYS A 20 23.18 -0.42 35.22
C LYS A 20 22.55 0.70 34.39
N ASN A 21 21.44 1.28 34.85
CA ASN A 21 20.79 2.39 34.15
C ASN A 21 21.72 3.59 33.90
N ILE A 22 22.69 3.86 34.77
CA ILE A 22 23.68 4.94 34.60
C ILE A 22 24.65 4.69 33.43
N ASP A 23 24.82 3.43 33.01
CA ASP A 23 25.69 3.10 31.87
C ASP A 23 24.94 3.20 30.54
N LYS A 24 23.61 3.18 30.55
CA LYS A 24 22.80 3.16 29.33
C LYS A 24 22.96 4.46 28.56
N THR A 25 23.22 4.33 27.27
CA THR A 25 23.32 5.48 26.38
C THR A 25 21.92 5.94 25.96
N VAL A 26 21.66 7.24 26.06
CA VAL A 26 20.38 7.86 25.67
C VAL A 26 20.68 8.97 24.67
N ASP A 27 20.07 8.89 23.48
CA ASP A 27 20.21 9.89 22.43
C ASP A 27 18.82 10.33 21.97
N LYS A 28 18.29 11.38 22.63
CA LYS A 28 16.94 11.88 22.35
C LYS A 28 16.78 12.39 20.93
N ASN A 29 17.85 12.88 20.31
CA ASN A 29 17.78 13.41 18.94
C ASN A 29 17.62 12.26 17.95
N TYR A 30 18.41 11.20 18.11
CA TYR A 30 18.24 9.98 17.34
C TYR A 30 16.84 9.37 17.56
N ASP A 31 16.38 9.26 18.81
CA ASP A 31 15.09 8.64 19.13
C ASP A 31 13.89 9.37 18.45
N ILE A 32 14.01 10.68 18.24
CA ILE A 32 13.01 11.48 17.50
C ILE A 32 13.03 11.13 16.01
N GLU A 33 14.22 11.09 15.40
CA GLU A 33 14.36 10.78 13.97
C GLU A 33 14.02 9.33 13.65
N GLU A 34 14.37 8.38 14.52
CA GLU A 34 13.94 6.98 14.40
C GLU A 34 12.41 6.88 14.45
N ARG A 35 11.74 7.55 15.40
CA ARG A 35 10.27 7.51 15.50
C ARG A 35 9.59 8.05 14.23
N ARG A 36 10.16 9.13 13.68
CA ARG A 36 9.70 9.73 12.42
C ARG A 36 9.87 8.75 11.25
N TYR A 37 11.03 8.10 11.17
CA TYR A 37 11.30 7.06 10.20
C TYR A 37 10.32 5.87 10.32
N ARG A 38 10.09 5.34 11.52
CA ARG A 38 9.13 4.23 11.74
C ARG A 38 7.70 4.59 11.32
N SER A 39 7.33 5.86 11.46
CA SER A 39 6.04 6.35 10.97
C SER A 39 5.99 6.37 9.43
N LEU A 40 7.06 6.84 8.78
CA LEU A 40 7.19 6.82 7.33
C LEU A 40 7.18 5.39 6.78
N GLU A 41 7.97 4.49 7.36
CA GLU A 41 8.05 3.07 6.98
C GLU A 41 6.67 2.42 7.02
N LYS A 42 5.98 2.49 8.16
CA LYS A 42 4.64 1.93 8.33
C LYS A 42 3.66 2.46 7.28
N CYS A 43 3.66 3.77 7.03
CA CYS A 43 2.80 4.37 6.00
C CYS A 43 3.21 3.95 4.59
N GLY A 44 4.52 3.84 4.31
CA GLY A 44 5.08 3.46 3.01
C GLY A 44 4.80 2.01 2.63
N GLU A 45 4.88 1.09 3.58
CA GLU A 45 4.49 -0.31 3.36
C GLU A 45 2.97 -0.44 3.17
N ALA A 46 2.18 0.26 3.99
CA ALA A 46 0.73 0.25 3.88
C ALA A 46 0.26 0.78 2.52
N ILE A 47 0.77 1.93 2.06
CA ILE A 47 0.38 2.48 0.77
C ILE A 47 0.76 1.56 -0.40
N CYS A 48 1.90 0.86 -0.33
CA CYS A 48 2.28 -0.10 -1.37
C CYS A 48 1.27 -1.27 -1.44
N LEU A 49 0.81 -1.77 -0.30
CA LEU A 49 -0.19 -2.84 -0.23
C LEU A 49 -1.55 -2.34 -0.74
N GLU A 50 -2.02 -1.21 -0.23
CA GLU A 50 -3.32 -0.63 -0.60
C GLU A 50 -3.37 -0.24 -2.08
N ALA A 51 -2.28 0.28 -2.66
CA ALA A 51 -2.22 0.62 -4.07
C ALA A 51 -2.36 -0.63 -4.98
N ARG A 52 -1.81 -1.79 -4.58
CA ARG A 52 -2.06 -3.05 -5.29
C ARG A 52 -3.50 -3.51 -5.14
N GLY A 53 -4.02 -3.48 -3.92
CA GLY A 53 -5.41 -3.85 -3.66
C GLY A 53 -6.38 -2.99 -4.48
N TYR A 54 -6.09 -1.70 -4.60
CA TYR A 54 -6.83 -0.77 -5.45
C TYR A 54 -6.76 -1.15 -6.94
N HIS A 55 -5.56 -1.43 -7.46
CA HIS A 55 -5.38 -1.86 -8.83
C HIS A 55 -6.14 -3.16 -9.15
N ASP A 56 -6.05 -4.15 -8.27
CA ASP A 56 -6.76 -5.42 -8.43
C ASP A 56 -8.28 -5.22 -8.36
N SER A 57 -8.74 -4.32 -7.49
CA SER A 57 -10.15 -3.95 -7.39
C SER A 57 -10.67 -3.30 -8.67
N LEU A 58 -9.89 -2.42 -9.31
CA LEU A 58 -10.27 -1.83 -10.61
C LEU A 58 -10.48 -2.91 -11.68
N LYS A 59 -9.58 -3.89 -11.74
CA LYS A 59 -9.69 -5.01 -12.69
C LYS A 59 -10.91 -5.88 -12.39
N GLN A 60 -11.19 -6.15 -11.12
CA GLN A 60 -12.38 -6.89 -10.71
C GLN A 60 -13.68 -6.16 -11.05
N VAL A 61 -13.71 -4.83 -10.92
CA VAL A 61 -14.87 -4.01 -11.33
C VAL A 61 -15.10 -4.12 -12.83
N ALA A 62 -14.06 -3.96 -13.65
CA ALA A 62 -14.17 -4.07 -15.11
C ALA A 62 -14.67 -5.47 -15.55
N GLN A 63 -14.10 -6.54 -14.96
CA GLN A 63 -14.57 -7.91 -15.19
C GLN A 63 -16.02 -8.15 -14.74
N SER A 64 -16.44 -7.53 -13.64
CA SER A 64 -17.82 -7.65 -13.15
C SER A 64 -18.79 -6.92 -14.07
N GLN A 65 -18.40 -5.75 -14.59
CA GLN A 65 -19.18 -5.00 -15.58
C GLN A 65 -19.38 -5.83 -16.86
N LEU A 66 -18.33 -6.51 -17.34
CA LEU A 66 -18.43 -7.39 -18.51
C LEU A 66 -19.44 -8.52 -18.31
N LYS A 67 -19.38 -9.21 -17.16
CA LYS A 67 -20.34 -10.29 -16.84
C LYS A 67 -21.79 -9.79 -16.75
N ILE A 68 -22.00 -8.61 -16.15
CA ILE A 68 -23.33 -8.01 -16.08
C ILE A 68 -23.83 -7.70 -17.50
N ALA A 69 -22.96 -7.16 -18.36
CA ALA A 69 -23.32 -6.86 -19.74
C ALA A 69 -23.65 -8.11 -20.56
N GLU A 70 -22.93 -9.21 -20.36
CA GLU A 70 -23.21 -10.50 -20.98
C GLU A 70 -24.61 -11.02 -20.62
N VAL A 71 -24.93 -10.99 -19.32
CA VAL A 71 -26.26 -11.40 -18.81
C VAL A 71 -27.35 -10.50 -19.39
N ILE A 72 -27.15 -9.18 -19.42
CA ILE A 72 -28.10 -8.24 -20.02
C ILE A 72 -28.30 -8.56 -21.51
N SER A 73 -27.23 -8.78 -22.28
CA SER A 73 -27.34 -9.15 -23.69
C SER A 73 -28.17 -10.42 -23.89
N SER A 74 -27.91 -11.45 -23.09
CA SER A 74 -28.67 -12.72 -23.16
C SER A 74 -30.17 -12.53 -22.90
N LEU A 75 -30.55 -11.71 -21.91
CA LEU A 75 -31.96 -11.43 -21.60
C LEU A 75 -32.66 -10.71 -22.76
N TYR A 76 -31.95 -9.79 -23.43
CA TYR A 76 -32.47 -9.09 -24.60
C TYR A 76 -32.61 -10.04 -25.81
N ASP A 77 -31.67 -10.96 -26.03
CA ASP A 77 -31.77 -11.97 -27.10
C ASP A 77 -33.00 -12.87 -26.93
N ASP A 78 -33.30 -13.31 -25.72
CA ASP A 78 -34.48 -14.14 -25.43
C ASP A 78 -35.80 -13.41 -25.72
N THR A 79 -35.82 -12.09 -25.49
CA THR A 79 -37.02 -11.25 -25.65
C THR A 79 -37.26 -10.85 -27.11
N ASN A 80 -36.20 -10.73 -27.92
CA ASN A 80 -36.27 -10.19 -29.29
C ASN A 80 -36.57 -11.24 -30.38
N ASN A 81 -36.76 -12.52 -30.02
CA ASN A 81 -37.05 -13.65 -30.93
C ASN A 81 -38.36 -13.54 -31.76
N GLY A 82 -39.08 -12.41 -31.71
CA GLY A 82 -40.32 -12.19 -32.47
C GLY A 82 -40.49 -10.82 -33.15
N ALA A 83 -39.56 -9.88 -32.98
CA ALA A 83 -39.69 -8.51 -33.51
C ALA A 83 -38.61 -8.22 -34.57
N THR A 84 -38.91 -8.55 -35.83
CA THR A 84 -38.09 -8.18 -36.99
C THR A 84 -37.98 -6.65 -37.10
N GLY A 85 -36.83 -6.09 -36.75
CA GLY A 85 -36.47 -4.68 -37.02
C GLY A 85 -36.09 -3.81 -35.81
N SER A 86 -36.11 -4.34 -34.58
CA SER A 86 -35.71 -3.57 -33.38
C SER A 86 -34.21 -3.72 -33.08
N PHE A 87 -33.50 -2.60 -32.88
CA PHE A 87 -32.09 -2.61 -32.47
C PHE A 87 -31.95 -3.34 -31.12
N ASN A 88 -31.02 -4.29 -31.04
CA ASN A 88 -30.75 -5.00 -29.79
C ASN A 88 -29.83 -4.16 -28.90
N VAL A 89 -30.44 -3.33 -28.06
CA VAL A 89 -29.74 -2.45 -27.11
C VAL A 89 -28.86 -3.26 -26.14
N GLY A 90 -29.30 -4.44 -25.71
CA GLY A 90 -28.53 -5.32 -24.84
C GLY A 90 -27.22 -5.76 -25.49
N LYS A 91 -27.26 -6.13 -26.77
CA LYS A 91 -26.06 -6.44 -27.55
C LYS A 91 -25.15 -5.23 -27.74
N SER A 92 -25.70 -4.07 -28.09
CA SER A 92 -24.91 -2.84 -28.24
C SER A 92 -24.24 -2.41 -26.93
N TYR A 93 -24.91 -2.58 -25.79
CA TYR A 93 -24.33 -2.38 -24.47
C TYR A 93 -23.18 -3.34 -24.20
N PHE A 94 -23.37 -4.64 -24.48
CA PHE A 94 -22.34 -5.65 -24.32
C PHE A 94 -21.11 -5.40 -25.19
N ASP A 95 -21.29 -5.10 -26.46
CA ASP A 95 -20.20 -4.77 -27.38
C ASP A 95 -19.42 -3.54 -26.86
N THR A 96 -20.13 -2.50 -26.41
CA THR A 96 -19.50 -1.28 -25.85
C THR A 96 -18.70 -1.57 -24.57
N VAL A 97 -19.25 -2.37 -23.64
CA VAL A 97 -18.56 -2.73 -22.39
C VAL A 97 -17.35 -3.64 -22.67
N THR A 98 -17.45 -4.53 -23.67
CA THR A 98 -16.34 -5.39 -24.09
C THR A 98 -15.19 -4.56 -24.66
N GLU A 99 -15.49 -3.65 -25.60
CA GLU A 99 -14.49 -2.73 -26.14
C GLU A 99 -13.85 -1.87 -25.05
N PHE A 100 -14.65 -1.39 -24.11
CA PHE A 100 -14.18 -0.62 -22.96
C PHE A 100 -13.21 -1.43 -22.09
N ASP A 101 -13.56 -2.65 -21.70
CA ASP A 101 -12.73 -3.53 -20.88
C ASP A 101 -11.38 -3.84 -21.56
N GLU A 102 -11.40 -4.21 -22.85
CA GLU A 102 -10.19 -4.51 -23.61
C GLU A 102 -9.25 -3.31 -23.75
N GLU A 103 -9.82 -2.11 -23.93
CA GLU A 103 -9.07 -0.86 -24.09
C GLU A 103 -8.48 -0.41 -22.76
N ILE A 104 -9.26 -0.43 -21.68
CA ILE A 104 -8.83 0.04 -20.36
C ILE A 104 -7.80 -0.84 -19.71
N ILE A 105 -7.95 -2.17 -19.81
CA ILE A 105 -6.98 -3.08 -19.19
C ILE A 105 -5.60 -2.78 -19.78
N LYS A 106 -5.50 -2.60 -21.10
CA LYS A 106 -4.23 -2.27 -21.76
C LYS A 106 -3.72 -0.88 -21.37
N GLN A 107 -4.63 0.08 -21.23
CA GLN A 107 -4.30 1.49 -21.05
C GLN A 107 -4.13 1.95 -19.60
N LEU A 108 -4.55 1.15 -18.61
CA LEU A 108 -4.40 1.43 -17.18
C LEU A 108 -3.40 0.51 -16.49
N ASP A 109 -3.35 -0.78 -16.84
CA ASP A 109 -2.54 -1.78 -16.12
C ASP A 109 -1.03 -1.41 -16.20
N VAL A 110 -0.52 -1.18 -17.41
CA VAL A 110 0.90 -0.82 -17.60
C VAL A 110 1.23 0.53 -16.95
N PRO A 111 0.51 1.64 -17.22
CA PRO A 111 0.82 2.91 -16.58
C PRO A 111 0.70 2.87 -15.06
N PHE A 112 -0.29 2.16 -14.50
CA PHE A 112 -0.42 2.05 -13.05
C PHE A 112 0.76 1.28 -12.45
N MET A 113 1.18 0.19 -13.08
CA MET A 113 2.35 -0.57 -12.63
C MET A 113 3.64 0.25 -12.68
N GLU A 114 3.87 0.98 -13.76
CA GLU A 114 5.11 1.75 -13.96
C GLU A 114 5.17 3.04 -13.14
N THR A 115 4.05 3.73 -13.00
CA THR A 115 4.00 5.09 -12.40
C THR A 115 3.50 5.11 -10.96
N VAL A 116 2.87 4.03 -10.49
CA VAL A 116 2.36 3.93 -9.12
C VAL A 116 3.02 2.79 -8.35
N ILE A 117 2.87 1.55 -8.80
CA ILE A 117 3.36 0.39 -8.03
C ILE A 117 4.89 0.35 -7.96
N THR A 118 5.57 0.42 -9.11
CA THR A 118 7.04 0.31 -9.19
C THR A 118 7.75 1.38 -8.35
N PRO A 119 7.36 2.67 -8.39
CA PRO A 119 7.94 3.69 -7.51
C PRO A 119 7.72 3.42 -6.01
N LEU A 120 6.53 2.97 -5.62
CA LEU A 120 6.23 2.63 -4.22
C LEU A 120 7.07 1.44 -3.73
N GLU A 121 7.20 0.39 -4.55
CA GLU A 121 8.07 -0.77 -4.26
C GLU A 121 9.53 -0.36 -4.11
N LYS A 122 10.04 0.46 -5.04
CA LYS A 122 11.42 0.96 -5.01
C LYS A 122 11.69 1.77 -3.76
N PHE A 123 10.75 2.65 -3.37
CA PHE A 123 10.90 3.42 -2.14
C PHE A 123 10.88 2.52 -0.90
N SER A 124 9.99 1.52 -0.89
CA SER A 124 9.88 0.55 0.22
C SER A 124 11.15 -0.30 0.40
N TYR A 125 11.90 -0.55 -0.68
CA TYR A 125 13.17 -1.26 -0.60
C TYR A 125 14.21 -0.57 0.30
N TYR A 126 14.21 0.77 0.35
CA TYR A 126 15.13 1.52 1.22
C TYR A 126 14.88 1.26 2.71
N PHE A 127 13.65 0.96 3.12
CA PHE A 127 13.33 0.70 4.52
C PHE A 127 14.11 -0.50 5.05
N LYS A 128 14.25 -1.56 4.25
CA LYS A 128 15.01 -2.75 4.64
C LYS A 128 16.48 -2.42 4.95
N GLU A 129 17.14 -1.65 4.08
CA GLU A 129 18.54 -1.29 4.28
C GLU A 129 18.75 -0.42 5.52
N ILE A 130 17.79 0.48 5.78
CA ILE A 130 17.80 1.37 6.95
C ILE A 130 17.53 0.58 8.23
N ASP A 131 16.61 -0.38 8.20
CA ASP A 131 16.33 -1.27 9.32
C ASP A 131 17.53 -2.14 9.72
N ASP A 132 18.26 -2.63 8.73
CA ASP A 132 19.52 -3.33 8.95
C ASP A 132 20.57 -2.40 9.59
N ALA A 133 20.62 -1.13 9.20
CA ALA A 133 21.52 -0.13 9.79
C ALA A 133 21.13 0.25 11.23
N ILE A 134 19.84 0.45 11.50
CA ILE A 134 19.29 0.69 12.85
C ILE A 134 19.62 -0.50 13.76
N THR A 135 19.36 -1.72 13.29
CA THR A 135 19.68 -2.96 14.03
C THR A 135 21.18 -3.07 14.33
N LYS A 136 22.05 -2.73 13.36
CA LYS A 136 23.50 -2.69 13.58
C LYS A 136 23.89 -1.64 14.62
N ARG A 137 23.30 -0.43 14.56
CA ARG A 137 23.54 0.63 15.54
C ARG A 137 23.14 0.19 16.94
N ASP A 138 21.97 -0.41 17.11
CA ASP A 138 21.49 -0.88 18.42
C ASP A 138 22.39 -1.95 19.03
N HIS A 139 22.89 -2.87 18.19
CA HIS A 139 23.90 -3.82 18.59
C HIS A 139 25.21 -3.14 19.06
N LYS A 140 25.68 -2.10 18.36
CA LYS A 140 26.88 -1.35 18.76
C LYS A 140 26.65 -0.54 20.03
N LYS A 141 25.45 -0.01 20.22
CA LYS A 141 25.04 0.67 21.46
C LYS A 141 25.11 -0.28 22.66
N GLN A 142 24.60 -1.50 22.52
CA GLN A 142 24.69 -2.53 23.55
C GLN A 142 26.16 -2.90 23.86
N ASP A 143 26.98 -3.07 22.83
CA ASP A 143 28.41 -3.37 22.99
C ASP A 143 29.13 -2.22 23.73
N TYR A 144 28.80 -0.96 23.41
CA TYR A 144 29.32 0.24 24.08
C TYR A 144 28.88 0.35 25.56
N ASP A 145 27.59 0.17 25.84
CA ASP A 145 27.06 0.20 27.21
C ASP A 145 27.65 -0.91 28.08
N ALA A 146 27.89 -2.09 27.50
CA ALA A 146 28.58 -3.19 28.17
C ALA A 146 30.05 -2.84 28.50
N ALA A 147 30.76 -2.21 27.57
CA ALA A 147 32.14 -1.76 27.79
C ALA A 147 32.21 -0.68 28.89
N LYS A 148 31.25 0.27 28.92
CA LYS A 148 31.12 1.27 30.00
C LYS A 148 30.95 0.60 31.37
N SER A 149 30.03 -0.37 31.45
CA SER A 149 29.81 -1.11 32.69
C SER A 149 31.05 -1.89 33.13
N LYS A 150 31.79 -2.50 32.19
CA LYS A 150 33.04 -3.21 32.47
C LYS A 150 34.13 -2.29 33.02
N VAL A 151 34.36 -1.14 32.39
CA VAL A 151 35.33 -0.14 32.87
C VAL A 151 34.95 0.33 34.27
N ARG A 152 33.70 0.77 34.50
CA ARG A 152 33.24 1.20 35.82
C ARG A 152 33.47 0.14 36.89
N ARG A 153 33.13 -1.13 36.62
CA ARG A 153 33.33 -2.23 37.58
C ARG A 153 34.81 -2.43 37.93
N LEU A 154 35.72 -2.30 36.96
CA LEU A 154 37.16 -2.41 37.18
C LEU A 154 37.73 -1.17 37.91
N THR A 155 37.15 0.01 37.70
CA THR A 155 37.49 1.23 38.45
C THR A 155 37.02 1.15 39.91
N GLU A 156 35.78 0.72 40.15
CA GLU A 156 35.21 0.57 41.50
C GLU A 156 35.88 -0.56 42.29
N LYS A 157 36.28 -1.64 41.61
CA LYS A 157 36.96 -2.80 42.21
C LYS A 157 38.23 -3.15 41.43
N PRO A 158 39.34 -2.43 41.68
CA PRO A 158 40.61 -2.67 41.00
C PRO A 158 41.10 -4.10 41.19
N THR A 159 41.57 -4.71 40.10
CA THR A 159 42.13 -6.07 40.12
C THR A 159 43.63 -6.05 40.35
N LYS A 160 44.20 -7.15 40.88
CA LYS A 160 45.67 -7.32 41.01
C LYS A 160 46.43 -7.22 39.69
N ASP A 161 45.76 -7.49 38.57
CA ASP A 161 46.31 -7.32 37.22
C ASP A 161 46.13 -5.86 36.77
N SER A 162 47.21 -5.09 36.82
CA SER A 162 47.25 -3.66 36.44
C SER A 162 47.00 -3.44 34.94
N GLY A 163 47.11 -4.48 34.11
CA GLY A 163 46.85 -4.39 32.66
C GLY A 163 45.37 -4.52 32.28
N LYS A 164 44.49 -4.99 33.19
CA LYS A 164 43.07 -5.21 32.87
C LYS A 164 42.29 -3.93 32.61
N LEU A 165 42.50 -2.91 33.43
CA LEU A 165 41.78 -1.64 33.28
C LEU A 165 42.19 -0.92 31.98
N PRO A 166 43.49 -0.73 31.66
CA PRO A 166 43.90 -0.13 30.39
C PRO A 166 43.38 -0.87 29.14
N ARG A 167 43.30 -2.21 29.20
CA ARG A 167 42.71 -3.01 28.11
C ARG A 167 41.22 -2.77 27.97
N ALA A 168 40.48 -2.72 29.08
CA ALA A 168 39.05 -2.43 29.06
C ALA A 168 38.75 -1.00 28.60
N GLU A 169 39.58 -0.02 28.93
CA GLU A 169 39.47 1.35 28.42
C GLU A 169 39.70 1.41 26.91
N LYS A 170 40.68 0.67 26.38
CA LYS A 170 40.88 0.55 24.92
C LYS A 170 39.69 -0.11 24.21
N GLU A 171 39.11 -1.15 24.81
CA GLU A 171 37.89 -1.79 24.29
C GLU A 171 36.69 -0.82 24.32
N LEU A 172 36.57 0.00 25.37
CA LEU A 172 35.54 1.03 25.48
C LEU A 172 35.66 2.07 24.37
N GLU A 173 36.87 2.58 24.11
CA GLU A 173 37.08 3.57 23.04
C GLU A 173 36.71 2.98 21.67
N SER A 174 37.17 1.75 21.39
CA SER A 174 36.81 1.08 20.13
C SER A 174 35.31 0.82 19.99
N ALA A 175 34.60 0.50 21.07
CA ALA A 175 33.15 0.31 21.06
C ALA A 175 32.40 1.64 20.88
N LYS A 176 32.92 2.72 21.48
CA LYS A 176 32.41 4.08 21.34
C LYS A 176 32.49 4.54 19.89
N ASP A 177 33.67 4.46 19.27
CA ASP A 177 33.89 4.88 17.87
C ASP A 177 32.94 4.15 16.92
N ALA A 178 32.80 2.83 17.08
CA ALA A 178 31.92 2.01 16.25
C ALA A 178 30.43 2.34 16.43
N TYR A 179 30.01 2.75 17.63
CA TYR A 179 28.65 3.22 17.89
C TYR A 179 28.43 4.62 17.33
N GLU A 180 29.31 5.57 17.64
CA GLU A 180 29.19 6.98 17.22
C GLU A 180 29.20 7.12 15.71
N GLN A 181 30.01 6.33 14.99
CA GLN A 181 30.01 6.31 13.53
C GLN A 181 28.62 6.01 12.95
N LEU A 182 27.97 4.93 13.40
CA LEU A 182 26.63 4.56 12.92
C LEU A 182 25.55 5.53 13.44
N ASN A 183 25.71 6.03 14.66
CA ASN A 183 24.76 6.95 15.28
C ASN A 183 24.69 8.28 14.52
N GLU A 184 25.84 8.89 14.22
CA GLU A 184 25.90 10.15 13.47
C GLU A 184 25.52 9.95 12.01
N GLN A 185 25.87 8.80 11.40
CA GLN A 185 25.40 8.46 10.07
C GLN A 185 23.86 8.45 10.01
N LEU A 186 23.20 7.68 10.88
CA LEU A 186 21.74 7.59 10.89
C LEU A 186 21.06 8.93 11.25
N LYS A 187 21.64 9.71 12.16
CA LYS A 187 21.12 11.07 12.48
C LYS A 187 21.17 12.01 11.28
N SER A 188 22.14 11.83 10.39
CA SER A 188 22.25 12.59 9.15
C SER A 188 21.31 12.07 8.06
N GLU A 189 21.24 10.75 7.88
CA GLU A 189 20.56 10.12 6.74
C GLU A 189 19.04 9.99 6.93
N LEU A 190 18.54 9.71 8.15
CA LEU A 190 17.10 9.56 8.39
C LEU A 190 16.30 10.81 7.99
N PRO A 191 16.69 12.05 8.36
CA PRO A 191 15.99 13.26 7.92
C PRO A 191 15.99 13.44 6.39
N GLN A 192 17.06 13.00 5.71
CA GLN A 192 17.18 13.08 4.27
C GLN A 192 16.20 12.11 3.59
N LEU A 193 16.13 10.86 4.06
CA LEU A 193 15.12 9.90 3.59
C LEU A 193 13.70 10.47 3.78
N LEU A 194 13.43 11.04 4.96
CA LEU A 194 12.13 11.66 5.22
C LEU A 194 11.82 12.77 4.22
N SER A 195 12.80 13.55 3.81
CA SER A 195 12.63 14.63 2.83
C SER A 195 12.34 14.10 1.42
N LEU A 196 12.88 12.92 1.07
CA LEU A 196 12.64 12.26 -0.21
C LEU A 196 11.20 11.74 -0.38
N ARG A 197 10.42 11.61 0.70
CA ARG A 197 9.03 11.15 0.61
C ARG A 197 8.18 11.98 -0.35
N VAL A 198 8.37 13.31 -0.36
CA VAL A 198 7.58 14.25 -1.16
C VAL A 198 7.86 14.06 -2.65
N PRO A 199 9.12 14.20 -3.14
CA PRO A 199 9.42 14.01 -4.56
C PRO A 199 9.17 12.57 -5.07
N TYR A 200 9.10 11.56 -4.19
CA TYR A 200 8.72 10.19 -4.57
C TYR A 200 7.20 10.00 -4.65
N TYR A 201 6.46 10.44 -3.63
CA TYR A 201 5.03 10.17 -3.54
C TYR A 201 4.18 11.14 -4.36
N ASP A 202 4.55 12.42 -4.47
CA ASP A 202 3.78 13.41 -5.24
C ASP A 202 3.52 12.97 -6.70
N PRO A 203 4.53 12.60 -7.51
CA PRO A 203 4.28 12.16 -8.89
C PRO A 203 3.53 10.82 -8.96
N THR A 204 3.69 9.96 -7.95
CA THR A 204 2.98 8.69 -7.84
C THR A 204 1.48 8.93 -7.62
N PHE A 205 1.13 9.79 -6.67
CA PHE A 205 -0.26 10.17 -6.40
C PHE A 205 -0.88 10.94 -7.57
N GLU A 206 -0.13 11.86 -8.18
CA GLU A 206 -0.58 12.58 -9.38
C GLU A 206 -0.91 11.60 -10.52
N SER A 207 -0.03 10.63 -10.78
CA SER A 207 -0.25 9.61 -11.80
C SER A 207 -1.46 8.74 -11.48
N MET A 208 -1.61 8.31 -10.22
CA MET A 208 -2.77 7.56 -9.77
C MET A 208 -4.08 8.33 -10.03
N ILE A 209 -4.16 9.60 -9.64
CA ILE A 209 -5.35 10.44 -9.87
C ILE A 209 -5.65 10.61 -11.35
N LYS A 210 -4.62 10.81 -12.19
CA LYS A 210 -4.80 10.91 -13.65
C LYS A 210 -5.35 9.62 -14.26
N ILE A 211 -4.86 8.46 -13.80
CA ILE A 211 -5.36 7.15 -14.24
C ILE A 211 -6.83 6.98 -13.83
N GLN A 212 -7.19 7.37 -12.60
CA GLN A 212 -8.58 7.32 -12.11
C GLN A 212 -9.52 8.21 -12.91
N MET A 213 -9.10 9.46 -13.15
CA MET A 213 -9.87 10.41 -13.94
C MET A 213 -10.07 9.89 -15.36
N ARG A 214 -9.03 9.30 -15.96
CA ARG A 214 -9.09 8.71 -17.28
C ARG A 214 -10.06 7.54 -17.36
N PHE A 215 -9.93 6.56 -16.46
CA PHE A 215 -10.86 5.42 -16.34
C PHE A 215 -12.32 5.89 -16.27
N SER A 216 -12.59 6.86 -15.40
CA SER A 216 -13.93 7.37 -15.17
C SER A 216 -14.47 8.14 -16.39
N THR A 217 -13.63 8.96 -17.02
CA THR A 217 -14.05 9.78 -18.17
C THR A 217 -14.28 8.94 -19.43
N GLU A 218 -13.39 7.98 -19.70
CA GLU A 218 -13.55 7.06 -20.83
C GLU A 218 -14.78 6.17 -20.61
N GLY A 219 -15.00 5.69 -19.37
CA GLY A 219 -16.17 4.88 -19.02
C GLY A 219 -17.47 5.63 -19.21
N TYR A 220 -17.53 6.85 -18.69
CA TYR A 220 -18.68 7.71 -18.93
C TYR A 220 -18.92 7.95 -20.42
N THR A 221 -17.87 8.26 -21.19
CA THR A 221 -17.98 8.58 -22.62
C THR A 221 -18.46 7.39 -23.44
N LYS A 222 -17.88 6.20 -23.21
CA LYS A 222 -18.26 4.97 -23.93
C LYS A 222 -19.69 4.55 -23.58
N LEU A 223 -20.05 4.55 -22.29
CA LEU A 223 -21.40 4.18 -21.87
C LEU A 223 -22.46 5.20 -22.33
N ALA A 224 -22.12 6.48 -22.42
CA ALA A 224 -23.02 7.49 -22.98
C ALA A 224 -23.38 7.22 -24.44
N GLN A 225 -22.49 6.60 -25.23
CA GLN A 225 -22.79 6.25 -26.62
C GLN A 225 -23.90 5.20 -26.71
N VAL A 226 -24.08 4.36 -25.69
CA VAL A 226 -25.18 3.36 -25.68
C VAL A 226 -26.55 4.03 -25.71
N GLN A 227 -26.67 5.25 -25.19
CA GLN A 227 -27.92 6.01 -25.19
C GLN A 227 -28.48 6.23 -26.61
N GLN A 228 -27.62 6.28 -27.64
CA GLN A 228 -28.08 6.47 -29.02
C GLN A 228 -28.91 5.29 -29.54
N TYR A 229 -28.77 4.11 -28.94
CA TYR A 229 -29.53 2.91 -29.29
C TYR A 229 -30.86 2.81 -28.53
N LEU A 230 -31.08 3.64 -27.50
CA LEU A 230 -32.36 3.71 -26.80
C LEU A 230 -33.44 4.37 -27.66
N ASP A 231 -34.68 3.92 -27.50
CA ASP A 231 -35.81 4.55 -28.18
C ASP A 231 -35.97 6.04 -27.77
N GLN A 232 -36.66 6.81 -28.60
CA GLN A 232 -36.82 8.25 -28.40
C GLN A 232 -37.56 8.56 -27.08
N GLN A 233 -38.56 7.77 -26.72
CA GLN A 233 -39.36 8.00 -25.53
C GLN A 233 -38.52 7.80 -24.26
N ALA A 234 -37.71 6.74 -24.19
CA ALA A 234 -36.82 6.49 -23.08
C ALA A 234 -35.78 7.60 -22.89
N ARG A 235 -35.26 8.14 -24.00
CA ARG A 235 -34.33 9.29 -23.98
C ARG A 235 -35.01 10.56 -23.46
N ASP A 236 -36.23 10.84 -23.92
CA ASP A 236 -37.00 12.01 -23.47
C ASP A 236 -37.41 11.88 -22.00
N ASP A 237 -37.80 10.68 -21.55
CA ASP A 237 -38.13 10.41 -20.15
C ASP A 237 -36.90 10.59 -19.23
N TYR A 238 -35.72 10.15 -19.67
CA TYR A 238 -34.46 10.40 -18.96
C TYR A 238 -34.14 11.89 -18.87
N ALA A 239 -34.20 12.62 -19.99
CA ALA A 239 -33.89 14.04 -20.03
C ALA A 239 -34.84 14.91 -19.17
N ASN A 240 -36.09 14.47 -19.01
CA ASN A 240 -37.10 15.15 -18.20
C ASN A 240 -37.13 14.65 -16.74
N GLY A 241 -36.24 13.74 -16.34
CA GLY A 241 -36.19 13.19 -14.97
C GLY A 241 -37.39 12.30 -14.60
N LEU A 242 -38.10 11.77 -15.61
CA LEU A 242 -39.28 10.90 -15.43
C LEU A 242 -38.90 9.43 -15.27
N LEU A 243 -37.66 9.06 -15.61
CA LEU A 243 -37.20 7.67 -15.61
C LEU A 243 -37.18 7.08 -14.19
N ASP A 244 -36.72 7.84 -13.20
CA ASP A 244 -36.62 7.38 -11.80
C ASP A 244 -38.00 6.99 -11.25
N ALA A 245 -39.02 7.82 -11.49
CA ALA A 245 -40.39 7.54 -11.07
C ALA A 245 -40.97 6.28 -11.75
N LYS A 246 -40.66 6.07 -13.04
CA LYS A 246 -41.06 4.84 -13.76
C LYS A 246 -40.34 3.61 -13.23
N LEU A 247 -39.06 3.73 -12.88
CA LEU A 247 -38.26 2.66 -12.28
C LEU A 247 -38.83 2.25 -10.92
N ASP A 248 -39.16 3.22 -10.06
CA ASP A 248 -39.81 2.98 -8.77
C ASP A 248 -41.16 2.25 -8.94
N GLU A 249 -41.97 2.65 -9.93
CA GLU A 249 -43.25 1.98 -10.23
C GLU A 249 -43.03 0.53 -10.67
N ILE A 250 -42.02 0.26 -11.51
CA ILE A 250 -41.68 -1.09 -11.95
C ILE A 250 -41.19 -1.93 -10.78
N LEU A 251 -40.32 -1.39 -9.91
CA LEU A 251 -39.83 -2.09 -8.72
C LEU A 251 -40.98 -2.43 -7.77
N GLN A 252 -41.94 -1.52 -7.57
CA GLN A 252 -43.14 -1.80 -6.79
C GLN A 252 -43.98 -2.92 -7.42
N LYS A 253 -44.15 -2.93 -8.75
CA LYS A 253 -44.84 -4.02 -9.46
C LYS A 253 -44.10 -5.35 -9.29
N MET A 254 -42.77 -5.35 -9.37
CA MET A 254 -41.96 -6.54 -9.15
C MET A 254 -42.09 -7.07 -7.72
N MET A 255 -42.14 -6.18 -6.72
CA MET A 255 -42.40 -6.58 -5.33
C MET A 255 -43.79 -7.20 -5.12
N GLN A 256 -44.77 -6.86 -5.96
CA GLN A 256 -46.11 -7.43 -5.92
C GLN A 256 -46.23 -8.77 -6.66
N LEU A 257 -45.20 -9.19 -7.41
CA LEU A 257 -45.15 -10.50 -8.04
C LEU A 257 -44.90 -11.58 -6.97
N ASP A 258 -45.98 -12.08 -6.39
CA ASP A 258 -45.97 -13.22 -5.47
C ASP A 258 -46.27 -14.52 -6.23
N ILE A 259 -45.46 -15.56 -6.00
CA ILE A 259 -45.54 -16.88 -6.68
C ILE A 259 -46.92 -17.52 -6.49
N CYS A 260 -47.66 -17.13 -5.45
CA CYS A 260 -48.98 -17.66 -5.12
C CYS A 260 -50.15 -17.09 -5.95
N THR A 261 -49.96 -16.05 -6.79
CA THR A 261 -51.06 -15.48 -7.59
C THR A 261 -51.18 -16.04 -9.01
N LEU A 262 -50.18 -16.79 -9.50
CA LEU A 262 -50.19 -17.45 -10.82
C LEU A 262 -51.08 -18.73 -10.88
N GLY A 263 -51.76 -19.07 -9.78
CA GLY A 263 -52.47 -20.35 -9.60
C GLY A 263 -54.00 -20.29 -9.50
N TYR A 264 -54.66 -19.16 -9.75
CA TYR A 264 -56.12 -19.12 -9.83
C TYR A 264 -56.57 -19.01 -11.29
N LYS A 265 -56.94 -20.16 -11.87
CA LYS A 265 -57.83 -20.27 -13.02
C LYS A 265 -59.27 -20.00 -12.60
#